data_AF-A0AAU9JL37-F1
#
_entry.id   AF-A0AAU9JL37-F1
#
_cell.length_a   1.000
_cell.length_b   1.000
_cell.length_c   1.000
_cell.angle_alpha   90.00
_cell.angle_beta   90.00
_cell.angle_gamma   90.00
#
_symmetry.space_group_name_H-M   'P 1'
#
loop_
_entity.id
_entity.type
_entity.pdbx_description
1 polymer ?
#
loop_
_entity_poly.entity_id
_entity_poly.type
_entity_poly.pdbx_seq_one_letter_code
_entity_poly.pdbx_strand_id
1 'polypeptide(L)'
;MQGNALNTAIEYFSDTLNRKSVALQSQNLNTFLTLLSQLLQHNNLKLRIDLKVLGKNCLHCGMYIKLENLKKAIPLPCSPLEHFFCGAECLKRHALMCTNNTLLELEFVRCPGCRKTISYDIINEAFQGRIQQLQNDACDRALNMLLDDETKAKMKPKFTCQICFGEYDIEEGITLDCDHRFCINCIKMQIEMLIDSAQVSDEKLKCPNCPQPISVYEIEEIVGPELFEKYEKFKLRGLRLDKNDENGMIFHCLGADCEYICIVEKGETEFECPRCKFKCCPSCKEDTHKGSTCEEYKQWKKENSEADKLFDELIEQEGMLKCPECGAAVQRISGCQYMVCSSPQCQGRTYFCYDCGIKLAGDHAPHDCKPRWKANQQPQQPGIFGGFGGMGFGNMFIQPQPLRPRKIRRRGKRR
;
A
#
# COMPACT_ATOMS: atom_id res chain seq x y z
N MET A 1 28.21 84.87 -67.25
CA MET A 1 28.93 83.57 -67.24
C MET A 1 29.19 83.05 -65.83
N GLN A 2 29.78 83.83 -64.90
CA GLN A 2 30.21 83.33 -63.57
C GLN A 2 29.06 82.96 -62.60
N GLY A 3 27.90 83.62 -62.66
CA GLY A 3 26.74 83.28 -61.80
C GLY A 3 26.07 81.94 -62.11
N ASN A 4 26.12 81.47 -63.36
CA ASN A 4 25.54 80.18 -63.74
C ASN A 4 26.32 79.01 -63.13
N ALA A 5 27.66 79.06 -63.15
CA ALA A 5 28.49 77.98 -62.61
C ALA A 5 28.29 77.78 -61.10
N LEU A 6 28.13 78.87 -60.34
CA LEU A 6 27.86 78.80 -58.90
C LEU A 6 26.46 78.21 -58.63
N ASN A 7 25.44 78.65 -59.36
CA ASN A 7 24.07 78.14 -59.20
C ASN A 7 23.98 76.66 -59.57
N THR A 8 24.62 76.24 -60.67
CA THR A 8 24.66 74.82 -61.05
C THR A 8 25.42 73.97 -60.04
N ALA A 9 26.50 74.49 -59.43
CA ALA A 9 27.22 73.79 -58.37
C ALA A 9 26.40 73.65 -57.08
N ILE A 10 25.63 74.69 -56.70
CA ILE A 10 24.73 74.67 -55.55
C ILE A 10 23.56 73.70 -55.80
N GLU A 11 22.95 73.71 -56.99
CA GLU A 11 21.89 72.78 -57.39
C GLU A 11 22.39 71.33 -57.36
N TYR A 12 23.55 71.05 -57.96
CA TYR A 12 24.18 69.73 -57.93
C TYR A 12 24.44 69.25 -56.50
N PHE A 13 24.93 70.13 -55.61
CA PHE A 13 25.17 69.79 -54.21
C PHE A 13 23.88 69.54 -53.44
N SER A 14 22.84 70.34 -53.67
CA SER A 14 21.51 70.16 -53.06
C SER A 14 20.85 68.86 -53.50
N ASP A 15 20.91 68.53 -54.79
CA ASP A 15 20.40 67.26 -55.33
C ASP A 15 21.17 66.04 -54.78
N THR A 16 22.50 66.18 -54.62
CA THR A 16 23.34 65.11 -54.09
C THR A 16 23.05 64.86 -52.60
N LEU A 17 22.79 65.90 -51.82
CA LEU A 17 22.42 65.78 -50.40
C LEU A 17 20.98 65.27 -50.20
N ASN A 18 20.06 65.59 -51.10
CA ASN A 18 18.65 65.17 -50.99
C ASN A 18 18.39 63.74 -51.47
N ARG A 19 19.31 63.14 -52.25
CA ARG A 19 19.25 61.71 -52.57
C ARG A 19 19.60 60.88 -51.34
N LYS A 20 18.59 60.24 -50.75
CA LYS A 20 18.73 59.34 -49.60
C LYS A 20 19.84 58.31 -49.87
N SER A 21 20.74 58.19 -48.89
CA SER A 21 21.84 57.21 -48.78
C SER A 21 22.99 57.31 -49.80
N VAL A 22 23.66 58.46 -49.88
CA VAL A 22 25.06 58.47 -50.32
C VAL A 22 25.94 58.53 -49.08
N ALA A 23 26.66 57.44 -48.80
CA ALA A 23 27.81 57.52 -47.92
C ALA A 23 28.82 58.46 -48.60
N LEU A 24 28.96 59.67 -48.06
CA LEU A 24 29.92 60.68 -48.54
C LEU A 24 31.35 60.25 -48.16
N GLN A 25 31.80 59.11 -48.68
CA GLN A 25 33.21 58.76 -48.71
C GLN A 25 33.72 59.05 -50.12
N SER A 26 34.57 60.06 -50.24
CA SER A 26 35.67 60.10 -51.22
C SER A 26 36.35 61.46 -51.18
N GLN A 27 37.64 61.47 -51.50
CA GLN A 27 38.49 62.66 -51.71
C GLN A 27 37.86 63.72 -52.65
N ASN A 28 36.83 63.33 -53.42
CA ASN A 28 36.04 64.19 -54.29
C ASN A 28 35.16 65.19 -53.53
N LEU A 29 34.67 64.86 -52.33
CA LEU A 29 33.88 65.81 -51.55
C LEU A 29 34.76 66.92 -50.97
N ASN A 30 35.96 66.60 -50.52
CA ASN A 30 36.90 67.59 -50.02
C ASN A 30 37.34 68.54 -51.13
N THR A 31 37.70 68.02 -52.31
CA THR A 31 38.05 68.85 -53.46
C THR A 31 36.88 69.72 -53.92
N PHE A 32 35.66 69.18 -53.95
CA PHE A 32 34.46 69.95 -54.24
C PHE A 32 34.20 71.07 -53.22
N LEU A 33 34.28 70.78 -51.91
CA LEU A 33 34.11 71.78 -50.86
C LEU A 33 35.18 72.87 -50.91
N THR A 34 36.42 72.54 -51.29
CA THR A 34 37.50 73.51 -51.47
C THR A 34 37.26 74.41 -52.68
N LEU A 35 36.78 73.86 -53.80
CA LEU A 35 36.42 74.67 -54.98
C LEU A 35 35.21 75.56 -54.69
N LEU A 36 34.20 75.03 -53.98
CA LEU A 36 33.04 75.79 -53.55
C LEU A 36 33.46 76.94 -52.62
N SER A 37 34.37 76.70 -51.67
CA SER A 37 34.85 77.73 -50.74
C SER A 37 35.62 78.84 -51.45
N GLN A 38 36.48 78.51 -52.42
CA GLN A 38 37.18 79.49 -53.25
C GLN A 38 36.21 80.34 -54.07
N LEU A 39 35.17 79.73 -54.66
CA LEU A 39 34.14 80.45 -55.41
C LEU A 39 33.28 81.35 -54.52
N LEU A 40 32.97 80.92 -53.30
CA LEU A 40 32.23 81.74 -52.32
C LEU A 40 33.06 82.94 -51.84
N GLN A 41 34.37 82.75 -51.61
CA GLN A 41 35.29 83.83 -51.23
C GLN A 41 35.44 84.87 -52.34
N HIS A 42 35.64 84.45 -53.59
CA HIS A 42 35.78 85.36 -54.73
C HIS A 42 34.53 86.22 -54.96
N ASN A 43 33.34 85.67 -54.67
CA ASN A 43 32.06 86.36 -54.84
C ASN A 43 31.51 87.02 -53.57
N ASN A 44 32.27 87.00 -52.45
CA ASN A 44 31.88 87.57 -51.16
C ASN A 44 30.55 87.00 -50.59
N LEU A 45 30.25 85.72 -50.89
CA LEU A 45 29.02 85.04 -50.47
C LEU A 45 29.27 84.15 -49.24
N LYS A 46 28.28 84.08 -48.35
CA LYS A 46 28.30 83.20 -47.16
C LYS A 46 27.35 82.02 -47.37
N LEU A 47 27.86 80.81 -47.26
CA LEU A 47 27.07 79.58 -47.31
C LEU A 47 26.60 79.21 -45.90
N ARG A 48 25.28 79.02 -45.73
CA ARG A 48 24.70 78.47 -44.50
C ARG A 48 24.25 77.04 -44.78
N ILE A 49 24.79 76.07 -44.06
CA ILE A 49 24.40 74.66 -44.16
C ILE A 49 23.60 74.30 -42.92
N ASP A 50 22.30 74.05 -43.09
CA ASP A 50 21.44 73.57 -42.01
C ASP A 50 21.34 72.04 -42.09
N LEU A 51 22.11 71.34 -41.25
CA LEU A 51 22.12 69.88 -41.18
C LEU A 51 20.97 69.38 -40.30
N LYS A 52 19.99 68.68 -40.90
CA LYS A 52 18.95 67.95 -40.15
C LYS A 52 19.33 66.47 -40.06
N VAL A 53 19.64 66.01 -38.86
CA VAL A 53 19.94 64.59 -38.60
C VAL A 53 18.65 63.76 -38.75
N LEU A 54 18.60 62.87 -39.75
CA LEU A 54 17.37 62.13 -40.14
C LEU A 54 17.07 60.87 -39.31
N GLY A 55 17.83 60.62 -38.25
CA GLY A 55 17.74 59.40 -37.45
C GLY A 55 18.88 59.28 -36.46
N LYS A 56 18.72 58.40 -35.47
CA LYS A 56 19.66 58.24 -34.36
C LYS A 56 20.02 56.76 -34.15
N ASN A 57 21.16 56.48 -33.53
CA ASN A 57 21.65 55.11 -33.33
C ASN A 57 21.20 54.51 -32.00
N CYS A 58 20.78 53.24 -32.00
CA CYS A 58 20.52 52.49 -30.78
C CYS A 58 21.78 52.41 -29.90
N LEU A 59 21.64 52.70 -28.61
CA LEU A 59 22.77 52.67 -27.66
C LEU A 59 23.36 51.28 -27.41
N HIS A 60 22.65 50.20 -27.76
CA HIS A 60 23.12 48.83 -27.58
C HIS A 60 23.70 48.21 -28.86
N CYS A 61 22.92 48.21 -29.94
CA CYS A 61 23.31 47.52 -31.18
C CYS A 61 23.91 48.46 -32.25
N GLY A 62 23.94 49.78 -32.02
CA GLY A 62 24.45 50.75 -32.98
C GLY A 62 23.61 50.93 -34.25
N MET A 63 22.48 50.20 -34.39
CA MET A 63 21.62 50.29 -35.57
C MET A 63 21.00 51.68 -35.71
N TYR A 64 21.04 52.20 -36.95
CA TYR A 64 20.47 53.50 -37.30
C TYR A 64 18.94 53.43 -37.37
N ILE A 65 18.26 54.24 -36.55
CA ILE A 65 16.81 54.32 -36.48
C ILE A 65 16.36 55.61 -37.18
N LYS A 66 15.63 55.45 -38.28
CA LYS A 66 14.98 56.57 -39.01
C LYS A 66 13.90 57.21 -38.13
N LEU A 67 13.68 58.52 -38.27
CA LEU A 67 12.69 59.30 -37.50
C LEU A 67 11.28 58.67 -37.43
N GLU A 68 10.82 58.05 -38.52
CA GLU A 68 9.50 57.39 -38.61
C GLU A 68 9.38 56.17 -37.66
N ASN A 69 10.50 55.48 -37.39
CA ASN A 69 10.56 54.28 -36.55
C ASN A 69 10.89 54.59 -35.09
N LEU A 70 11.16 55.84 -34.72
CA LEU A 70 11.40 56.24 -33.33
C LEU A 70 10.20 55.98 -32.41
N LYS A 71 8.98 55.89 -32.96
CA LYS A 71 7.78 55.51 -32.18
C LYS A 71 7.83 54.09 -31.62
N LYS A 72 8.64 53.20 -32.23
CA LYS A 72 8.85 51.81 -31.78
C LYS A 72 10.10 51.65 -30.91
N ALA A 73 10.91 52.69 -30.81
CA ALA A 73 12.09 52.71 -29.97
C ALA A 73 11.68 52.94 -28.50
N ILE A 74 12.44 52.40 -27.57
CA ILE A 74 12.20 52.59 -26.13
C ILE A 74 13.07 53.77 -25.67
N PRO A 75 12.48 54.95 -25.40
CA PRO A 75 13.23 56.09 -24.88
C PRO A 75 13.57 55.85 -23.40
N LEU A 76 14.77 56.24 -22.98
CA LEU A 76 15.18 56.15 -21.59
C LEU A 76 14.88 57.45 -20.83
N PRO A 77 14.49 57.35 -19.56
CA PRO A 77 14.08 58.51 -18.75
C PRO A 77 15.25 59.48 -18.49
N CYS A 78 16.48 59.03 -18.68
CA CYS A 78 17.68 59.82 -18.48
C CYS A 78 17.90 60.90 -19.55
N SER A 79 17.50 60.66 -20.80
CA SER A 79 17.42 61.64 -21.88
C SER A 79 16.51 61.07 -22.97
N PRO A 80 15.19 61.32 -22.94
CA PRO A 80 14.24 60.67 -23.84
C PRO A 80 14.47 60.98 -25.32
N LEU A 81 15.12 62.11 -25.60
CA LEU A 81 15.43 62.55 -26.96
C LEU A 81 16.72 61.92 -27.49
N GLU A 82 17.69 61.57 -26.65
CA GLU A 82 19.02 61.13 -27.09
C GLU A 82 19.37 59.69 -26.72
N HIS A 83 18.79 59.18 -25.64
CA HIS A 83 19.02 57.82 -25.18
C HIS A 83 17.80 56.95 -25.46
N PHE A 84 17.94 56.04 -26.41
CA PHE A 84 16.88 55.11 -26.78
C PHE A 84 17.47 53.76 -27.21
N PHE A 85 16.67 52.72 -27.03
CA PHE A 85 16.93 51.38 -27.55
C PHE A 85 16.07 51.10 -28.78
N CYS A 86 16.59 50.27 -29.69
CA CYS A 86 15.93 49.92 -30.94
C CYS A 86 14.55 49.25 -30.78
N GLY A 87 14.33 48.63 -29.63
CA GLY A 87 13.14 47.88 -29.26
C GLY A 87 13.40 47.05 -28.00
N ALA A 88 12.39 46.29 -27.58
CA ALA A 88 12.44 45.48 -26.36
C ALA A 88 13.60 44.48 -26.36
N GLU A 89 13.91 43.84 -27.49
CA GLU A 89 15.02 42.87 -27.59
C GLU A 89 16.40 43.48 -27.30
N CYS A 90 16.63 44.72 -27.76
CA CYS A 90 17.87 45.45 -27.44
C CYS A 90 17.98 45.72 -25.93
N LEU A 91 16.86 46.08 -25.28
CA LEU A 91 16.83 46.35 -23.84
C LEU A 91 16.96 45.05 -23.01
N LYS A 92 16.29 43.96 -23.42
CA LYS A 92 16.39 42.64 -22.79
C LYS A 92 17.83 42.13 -22.80
N ARG A 93 18.50 42.16 -23.95
CA ARG A 93 19.89 41.73 -24.07
C ARG A 93 20.83 42.58 -23.23
N HIS A 94 20.62 43.89 -23.20
CA HIS A 94 21.39 44.79 -22.35
C HIS A 94 21.20 44.48 -20.86
N ALA A 95 19.96 44.28 -20.41
CA ALA A 95 19.65 43.92 -19.03
C ALA A 95 20.26 42.56 -18.63
N LEU A 96 20.17 41.54 -19.51
CA LEU A 96 20.78 40.24 -19.30
C LEU A 96 22.31 40.32 -19.23
N MET A 97 22.93 41.09 -20.12
CA MET A 97 24.37 41.32 -20.13
C MET A 97 24.87 42.00 -18.86
N CYS A 98 24.14 43.00 -18.36
CA CYS A 98 24.49 43.69 -17.11
C CYS A 98 24.31 42.82 -15.85
N THR A 99 23.47 41.78 -15.91
CA THR A 99 23.10 40.95 -14.75
C THR A 99 23.59 39.51 -14.86
N ASN A 100 24.57 39.23 -15.73
CA ASN A 100 25.09 37.89 -15.99
C ASN A 100 23.98 36.84 -16.23
N ASN A 101 22.95 37.20 -16.99
CA ASN A 101 21.76 36.38 -17.28
C ASN A 101 20.87 36.01 -16.08
N THR A 102 21.06 36.62 -14.90
CA THR A 102 20.25 36.31 -13.71
C THR A 102 19.07 37.24 -13.50
N LEU A 103 19.13 38.47 -14.04
CA LEU A 103 18.14 39.53 -13.82
C LEU A 103 17.88 39.87 -12.33
N LEU A 104 18.70 39.42 -11.39
CA LEU A 104 18.52 39.70 -9.95
C LEU A 104 18.96 41.13 -9.60
N GLU A 105 20.06 41.56 -10.20
CA GLU A 105 20.76 42.82 -9.91
C GLU A 105 20.31 43.97 -10.83
N LEU A 106 18.99 44.18 -10.94
CA LEU A 106 18.43 45.20 -11.87
C LEU A 106 18.86 46.63 -11.55
N GLU A 107 19.26 46.92 -10.31
CA GLU A 107 19.83 48.20 -9.88
C GLU A 107 21.14 48.55 -10.61
N PHE A 108 21.86 47.55 -11.12
CA PHE A 108 23.10 47.73 -11.86
C PHE A 108 22.88 47.93 -13.36
N VAL A 109 21.64 47.78 -13.85
CA VAL A 109 21.29 48.04 -15.25
C VAL A 109 21.31 49.54 -15.49
N ARG A 110 22.42 50.01 -16.07
CA ARG A 110 22.67 51.44 -16.34
C ARG A 110 22.54 51.75 -17.82
N CYS A 111 22.11 52.98 -18.11
CA CYS A 111 22.13 53.54 -19.45
C CYS A 111 23.57 53.56 -20.00
N PRO A 112 23.82 53.02 -21.21
CA PRO A 112 25.16 53.03 -21.83
C PRO A 112 25.73 54.45 -22.05
N GLY A 113 24.88 55.44 -22.29
CA GLY A 113 25.31 56.81 -22.59
C GLY A 113 25.68 57.64 -21.37
N CYS A 114 24.87 57.57 -20.29
CA CYS A 114 25.02 58.47 -19.14
C CYS A 114 25.13 57.77 -17.78
N ARG A 115 25.20 56.44 -17.76
CA ARG A 115 25.35 55.59 -16.56
C ARG A 115 24.27 55.74 -15.48
N LYS A 116 23.19 56.46 -15.75
CA LYS A 116 22.01 56.53 -14.88
C LYS A 116 21.30 55.17 -14.87
N THR A 117 20.76 54.78 -13.71
CA THR A 117 19.97 53.55 -13.57
C THR A 117 18.71 53.62 -14.44
N ILE A 118 18.35 52.48 -15.02
CA ILE A 118 17.11 52.35 -15.80
C ILE A 118 16.01 51.88 -14.84
N SER A 119 14.85 52.53 -14.88
CA SER A 119 13.72 52.19 -14.01
C SER A 119 13.26 50.75 -14.23
N TYR A 120 12.89 50.08 -13.13
CA TYR A 120 12.38 48.71 -13.14
C TYR A 120 11.19 48.54 -14.11
N ASP A 121 10.26 49.50 -14.13
CA ASP A 121 9.04 49.42 -14.95
C ASP A 121 9.34 49.28 -16.45
N ILE A 122 10.33 50.01 -16.95
CA ILE A 122 10.72 49.97 -18.37
C ILE A 122 11.33 48.61 -18.72
N ILE A 123 12.09 48.02 -17.80
CA ILE A 123 12.66 46.69 -17.97
C ILE A 123 11.51 45.67 -17.88
N ASN A 124 10.60 45.80 -16.91
CA ASN A 124 9.48 44.89 -16.72
C ASN A 124 8.51 44.87 -17.90
N GLU A 125 8.19 46.03 -18.47
CA GLU A 125 7.43 46.16 -19.71
C GLU A 125 8.12 45.46 -20.89
N ALA A 126 9.45 45.62 -21.02
CA ALA A 126 10.19 44.93 -22.07
C ALA A 126 10.12 43.40 -21.93
N PHE A 127 10.09 42.88 -20.70
CA PHE A 127 9.93 41.45 -20.40
C PHE A 127 8.45 41.01 -20.22
N GLN A 128 7.48 41.85 -20.60
CA GLN A 128 6.04 41.52 -20.54
C GLN A 128 5.55 41.14 -19.12
N GLY A 129 6.13 41.71 -18.07
CA GLY A 129 5.75 41.41 -16.69
C GLY A 129 6.30 40.11 -16.12
N ARG A 130 7.14 39.37 -16.86
CA ARG A 130 7.65 38.04 -16.46
C ARG A 130 8.96 38.05 -15.68
N ILE A 131 9.44 39.22 -15.24
CA ILE A 131 10.74 39.34 -14.56
C ILE A 131 10.80 38.48 -13.29
N GLN A 132 9.76 38.52 -12.45
CA GLN A 132 9.73 37.76 -11.19
C GLN A 132 9.83 36.24 -11.43
N GLN A 133 9.11 35.74 -12.44
CA GLN A 133 9.18 34.32 -12.83
C GLN A 133 10.59 33.94 -13.30
N LEU A 134 11.20 34.78 -14.16
CA LEU A 134 12.56 34.53 -14.66
C LEU A 134 13.63 34.60 -13.57
N GLN A 135 13.45 35.48 -12.57
CA GLN A 135 14.30 35.56 -11.40
C GLN A 135 14.19 34.31 -10.53
N ASN A 136 12.97 33.82 -10.29
CA ASN A 136 12.74 32.57 -9.56
C ASN A 136 13.37 31.39 -10.31
N ASP A 137 13.16 31.27 -11.63
CA ASP A 137 13.79 30.23 -12.44
C ASP A 137 15.32 30.32 -12.43
N ALA A 138 15.89 31.53 -12.40
CA ALA A 138 17.33 31.74 -12.31
C ALA A 138 17.87 31.34 -10.93
N CYS A 139 17.15 31.68 -9.86
CA CYS A 139 17.44 31.23 -8.50
C CYS A 139 17.37 29.70 -8.41
N ASP A 140 16.32 29.07 -8.94
CA ASP A 140 16.16 27.62 -8.92
C ASP A 140 17.28 26.92 -9.71
N ARG A 141 17.69 27.46 -10.87
CA ARG A 141 18.85 26.94 -11.61
C ARG A 141 20.16 27.10 -10.83
N ALA A 142 20.37 28.26 -10.20
CA ALA A 142 21.55 28.50 -9.37
C ALA A 142 21.59 27.59 -8.15
N LEU A 143 20.46 27.40 -7.46
CA LEU A 143 20.29 26.46 -6.35
C LEU A 143 20.61 25.03 -6.82
N ASN A 144 20.07 24.63 -7.96
CA ASN A 144 20.29 23.30 -8.51
C ASN A 144 21.73 23.02 -8.94
N MET A 145 22.49 24.06 -9.32
CA MET A 145 23.91 23.97 -9.65
C MET A 145 24.85 24.01 -8.43
N LEU A 146 24.42 24.64 -7.33
CA LEU A 146 25.22 24.78 -6.10
C LEU A 146 24.96 23.65 -5.09
N LEU A 147 23.82 22.96 -5.19
CA LEU A 147 23.44 21.87 -4.31
C LEU A 147 23.81 20.51 -4.93
N ASP A 148 24.77 19.82 -4.31
CA ASP A 148 25.06 18.41 -4.56
C ASP A 148 23.83 17.54 -4.26
N ASP A 149 23.69 16.38 -4.91
CA ASP A 149 22.52 15.50 -4.73
C ASP A 149 22.27 15.11 -3.26
N GLU A 150 23.34 15.01 -2.45
CA GLU A 150 23.24 14.80 -1.00
C GLU A 150 22.61 15.98 -0.25
N THR A 151 22.86 17.21 -0.69
CA THR A 151 22.27 18.42 -0.08
C THR A 151 20.82 18.63 -0.51
N LYS A 152 20.46 18.24 -1.74
CA LYS A 152 19.07 18.18 -2.20
C LYS A 152 18.27 17.15 -1.41
N ALA A 153 18.85 15.98 -1.11
CA ALA A 153 18.23 14.98 -0.25
C ALA A 153 18.00 15.50 1.19
N LYS A 154 18.94 16.30 1.73
CA LYS A 154 18.80 16.92 3.06
C LYS A 154 17.76 18.04 3.13
N MET A 155 17.44 18.69 2.01
CA MET A 155 16.47 19.78 1.93
C MET A 155 15.02 19.32 1.65
N LYS A 156 14.78 18.02 1.44
CA LYS A 156 13.40 17.51 1.33
C LYS A 156 12.64 17.83 2.62
N PRO A 157 11.37 18.27 2.54
CA PRO A 157 10.55 18.47 3.72
C PRO A 157 10.41 17.13 4.47
N LYS A 158 10.70 17.16 5.77
CA LYS A 158 10.60 16.02 6.67
C LYS A 158 9.43 16.18 7.62
N PHE A 159 8.90 15.07 8.09
CA PHE A 159 7.88 15.04 9.14
C PHE A 159 8.32 14.11 10.27
N THR A 160 7.81 14.36 11.47
CA THR A 160 8.03 13.52 12.64
C THR A 160 6.85 12.58 12.85
N CYS A 161 7.12 11.28 12.84
CA CYS A 161 6.10 10.28 13.09
C CYS A 161 5.70 10.28 14.57
N GLN A 162 4.40 10.36 14.87
CA GLN A 162 3.90 10.42 16.26
C GLN A 162 3.90 9.06 16.99
N ILE A 163 4.24 7.96 16.31
CA ILE A 163 4.28 6.62 16.89
C ILE A 163 5.70 6.26 17.33
N CYS A 164 6.67 6.40 16.42
CA CYS A 164 8.07 6.05 16.68
C CYS A 164 8.97 7.26 17.00
N PHE A 165 8.44 8.49 16.88
CA PHE A 165 9.17 9.74 17.05
C PHE A 165 10.40 9.90 16.12
N GLY A 166 10.46 9.13 15.03
CA GLY A 166 11.48 9.25 13.99
C GLY A 166 11.15 10.35 12.97
N GLU A 167 12.20 10.95 12.39
CA GLU A 167 12.11 11.88 11.26
C GLU A 167 12.15 11.09 9.94
N TYR A 168 11.15 11.32 9.08
CA TYR A 168 11.03 10.67 7.78
C TYR A 168 10.75 11.69 6.69
N ASP A 169 11.11 11.34 5.45
CA ASP A 169 10.77 12.15 4.29
C ASP A 169 9.26 12.06 4.00
N ILE A 170 8.67 13.12 3.44
CA ILE A 170 7.24 13.17 3.10
C ILE A 170 6.76 12.01 2.21
N GLU A 171 7.65 11.44 1.40
CA GLU A 171 7.39 10.31 0.49
C GLU A 171 7.31 8.97 1.24
N GLU A 172 7.94 8.84 2.41
CA GLU A 172 7.96 7.63 3.24
C GLU A 172 6.81 7.60 4.28
N GLY A 173 5.95 8.61 4.23
CA GLY A 173 4.81 8.77 5.14
C GLY A 173 3.48 8.60 4.44
N ILE A 174 2.54 7.93 5.12
CA ILE A 174 1.16 7.82 4.69
C ILE A 174 0.28 8.79 5.48
N THR A 175 -0.64 9.45 4.78
CA THR A 175 -1.68 10.29 5.39
C THR A 175 -2.98 9.51 5.34
N LEU A 176 -3.59 9.30 6.50
CA LEU A 176 -4.88 8.63 6.60
C LEU A 176 -6.04 9.59 6.26
N ASP A 177 -7.24 9.06 6.02
CA ASP A 177 -8.50 9.79 5.79
C ASP A 177 -8.87 10.79 6.91
N CYS A 178 -8.22 10.67 8.07
CA CYS A 178 -8.37 11.57 9.21
C CYS A 178 -7.32 12.70 9.25
N ASP A 179 -6.60 12.94 8.15
CA ASP A 179 -5.50 13.91 7.98
C ASP A 179 -4.29 13.69 8.91
N HIS A 180 -4.24 12.56 9.60
CA HIS A 180 -3.09 12.19 10.43
C HIS A 180 -2.04 11.45 9.61
N ARG A 181 -0.78 11.85 9.77
CA ARG A 181 0.35 11.31 9.01
C ARG A 181 1.31 10.51 9.89
N PHE A 182 1.71 9.35 9.39
CA PHE A 182 2.58 8.41 10.09
C PHE A 182 3.60 7.78 9.14
N CYS A 183 4.66 7.19 9.71
CA CYS A 183 5.60 6.38 8.96
C CYS A 183 4.90 5.11 8.44
N ILE A 184 5.15 4.70 7.20
CA ILE A 184 4.51 3.50 6.59
C ILE A 184 4.75 2.26 7.46
N ASN A 185 5.98 2.07 7.94
CA ASN A 185 6.34 0.93 8.79
C ASN A 185 5.54 0.85 10.09
N CYS A 186 5.22 2.01 10.68
CA CYS A 186 4.55 2.11 11.96
C CYS A 186 3.10 1.65 11.84
N ILE A 187 2.39 2.17 10.83
CA ILE A 187 0.99 1.78 10.56
C ILE A 187 0.92 0.35 10.05
N LYS A 188 1.83 -0.05 9.16
CA LYS A 188 1.90 -1.43 8.67
C LYS A 188 2.01 -2.43 9.82
N MET A 189 2.97 -2.22 10.72
CA MET A 189 3.18 -3.12 11.86
C MET A 189 1.98 -3.14 12.83
N GLN A 190 1.31 -2.01 13.02
CA GLN A 190 0.08 -1.95 13.80
C GLN A 190 -1.03 -2.78 13.16
N ILE A 191 -1.27 -2.61 11.86
CA ILE A 191 -2.31 -3.34 11.13
C ILE A 191 -1.99 -4.83 11.09
N GLU A 192 -0.74 -5.20 10.80
CA GLU A 192 -0.26 -6.58 10.84
C GLU A 192 -0.52 -7.25 12.19
N MET A 193 -0.17 -6.59 13.28
CA MET A 193 -0.42 -7.09 14.64
C MET A 193 -1.92 -7.31 14.91
N LEU A 194 -2.78 -6.41 14.43
CA LEU A 194 -4.24 -6.52 14.58
C LEU A 194 -4.81 -7.67 13.73
N ILE A 195 -4.30 -7.86 12.51
CA ILE A 195 -4.67 -8.98 11.63
C ILE A 195 -4.24 -10.30 12.25
N ASP A 196 -2.98 -10.41 12.71
CA ASP A 196 -2.44 -11.65 13.29
C ASP A 196 -3.12 -12.02 14.62
N SER A 197 -3.56 -11.01 15.40
CA SER A 197 -4.36 -11.24 16.60
C SER A 197 -5.86 -11.46 16.33
N ALA A 198 -6.28 -11.53 15.05
CA ALA A 198 -7.67 -11.66 14.60
C ALA A 198 -8.61 -10.56 15.13
N GLN A 199 -8.08 -9.36 15.38
CA GLN A 199 -8.79 -8.19 15.91
C GLN A 199 -9.10 -7.17 14.79
N VAL A 200 -9.80 -7.61 13.75
CA VAL A 200 -10.07 -6.81 12.54
C VAL A 200 -11.41 -6.04 12.57
N SER A 201 -12.00 -5.86 13.75
CA SER A 201 -13.22 -5.04 13.91
C SER A 201 -12.92 -3.56 13.68
N ASP A 202 -13.86 -2.83 13.07
CA ASP A 202 -13.72 -1.39 12.80
C ASP A 202 -13.49 -0.56 14.08
N GLU A 203 -13.89 -1.06 15.26
CA GLU A 203 -13.62 -0.43 16.57
C GLU A 203 -12.13 -0.44 16.99
N LYS A 204 -11.37 -1.42 16.49
CA LYS A 204 -9.97 -1.68 16.87
C LYS A 204 -9.00 -1.21 15.79
N LEU A 205 -9.41 -1.31 14.54
CA LEU A 205 -8.62 -0.90 13.37
C LEU A 205 -8.83 0.58 13.09
N LYS A 206 -8.34 1.41 14.01
CA LYS A 206 -8.51 2.87 14.01
C LYS A 206 -7.17 3.59 13.98
N CYS A 207 -7.23 4.86 13.60
CA CYS A 207 -6.10 5.76 13.67
C CYS A 207 -5.51 5.81 15.10
N PRO A 208 -4.17 5.79 15.27
CA PRO A 208 -3.55 5.94 16.58
C PRO A 208 -3.89 7.25 17.30
N ASN A 209 -4.17 8.32 16.56
CA ASN A 209 -4.38 9.66 17.12
C ASN A 209 -5.86 10.08 17.17
N CYS A 210 -6.77 9.32 16.55
CA CYS A 210 -8.18 9.67 16.54
C CYS A 210 -9.09 8.42 16.49
N PRO A 211 -10.37 8.53 16.88
CA PRO A 211 -11.28 7.39 16.91
C PRO A 211 -11.77 6.94 15.53
N GLN A 212 -11.28 7.53 14.43
CA GLN A 212 -11.73 7.20 13.08
C GLN A 212 -11.16 5.84 12.63
N PRO A 213 -11.99 4.94 12.07
CA PRO A 213 -11.54 3.68 11.51
C PRO A 213 -10.68 3.91 10.27
N ILE A 214 -9.68 3.05 10.07
CA ILE A 214 -8.89 3.02 8.84
C ILE A 214 -9.72 2.35 7.75
N SER A 215 -9.77 2.96 6.56
CA SER A 215 -10.52 2.45 5.43
C SER A 215 -9.93 1.14 4.89
N VAL A 216 -10.76 0.36 4.19
CA VAL A 216 -10.32 -0.91 3.58
C VAL A 216 -9.26 -0.66 2.48
N TYR A 217 -9.39 0.45 1.75
CA TYR A 217 -8.46 0.81 0.68
C TYR A 217 -7.06 1.16 1.21
N GLU A 218 -6.99 1.91 2.32
CA GLU A 218 -5.72 2.21 2.99
C GLU A 218 -5.05 0.93 3.50
N ILE A 219 -5.83 -0.02 4.04
CA ILE A 219 -5.31 -1.31 4.51
C ILE A 219 -4.74 -2.12 3.33
N GLU A 220 -5.43 -2.15 2.19
CA GLU A 220 -4.96 -2.85 0.99
C GLU A 220 -3.62 -2.31 0.50
N GLU A 221 -3.49 -0.98 0.44
CA GLU A 221 -2.27 -0.30 -0.03
C GLU A 221 -1.06 -0.53 0.90
N ILE A 222 -1.28 -0.53 2.22
CA ILE A 222 -0.20 -0.60 3.22
C ILE A 222 0.35 -2.02 3.39
N VAL A 223 -0.55 -3.01 3.48
CA VAL A 223 -0.20 -4.34 3.99
C VAL A 223 0.11 -5.32 2.84
N GLY A 224 -0.34 -5.01 1.62
CA GLY A 224 -0.13 -5.83 0.44
C GLY A 224 -1.05 -7.07 0.38
N PRO A 225 -1.02 -7.81 -0.74
CA PRO A 225 -2.07 -8.77 -1.09
C PRO A 225 -2.18 -9.97 -0.14
N GLU A 226 -1.07 -10.53 0.33
CA GLU A 226 -1.08 -11.74 1.17
C GLU A 226 -1.72 -11.51 2.54
N LEU A 227 -1.44 -10.37 3.15
CA LEU A 227 -1.97 -10.01 4.45
C LEU A 227 -3.38 -9.42 4.33
N PHE A 228 -3.69 -8.78 3.21
CA PHE A 228 -5.05 -8.35 2.89
C PHE A 228 -6.02 -9.54 2.76
N GLU A 229 -5.61 -10.64 2.13
CA GLU A 229 -6.43 -11.86 2.07
C GLU A 229 -6.74 -12.41 3.48
N LYS A 230 -5.76 -12.37 4.40
CA LYS A 230 -6.00 -12.72 5.81
C LYS A 230 -6.97 -11.76 6.49
N TYR A 231 -6.82 -10.45 6.24
CA TYR A 231 -7.75 -9.43 6.76
C TYR A 231 -9.19 -9.72 6.32
N GLU A 232 -9.41 -9.97 5.03
CA GLU A 232 -10.74 -10.30 4.50
C GLU A 232 -11.31 -11.56 5.16
N LYS A 233 -10.50 -12.61 5.29
CA LYS A 233 -10.91 -13.86 5.97
C LYS A 233 -11.33 -13.60 7.41
N PHE A 234 -10.57 -12.82 8.17
CA PHE A 234 -10.94 -12.50 9.55
C PHE A 234 -12.15 -11.57 9.62
N LYS A 235 -12.30 -10.63 8.69
CA LYS A 235 -13.44 -9.71 8.65
C LYS A 235 -14.73 -10.47 8.36
N LEU A 236 -14.70 -11.40 7.40
CA LEU A 236 -15.82 -12.30 7.10
C LEU A 236 -16.15 -13.26 8.25
N ARG A 237 -15.15 -13.74 8.99
CA ARG A 237 -15.37 -14.55 10.22
C ARG A 237 -15.96 -13.74 11.37
N GLY A 238 -15.62 -12.46 11.46
CA GLY A 238 -16.14 -11.54 12.47
C GLY A 238 -17.53 -11.00 12.17
N LEU A 239 -17.99 -11.13 10.91
CA LEU A 239 -19.29 -10.63 10.47
C LEU A 239 -20.41 -11.34 11.24
N ARG A 240 -21.22 -10.54 11.94
CA ARG A 240 -22.45 -11.00 12.57
C ARG A 240 -23.62 -10.35 11.83
N LEU A 241 -24.66 -11.12 11.57
CA LEU A 241 -25.93 -10.56 11.09
C LEU A 241 -26.50 -9.64 12.17
N ASP A 242 -27.08 -8.52 11.74
CA ASP A 242 -27.73 -7.58 12.64
C ASP A 242 -28.85 -8.27 13.42
N LYS A 243 -29.04 -7.84 14.67
CA LYS A 243 -30.05 -8.42 15.60
C LYS A 243 -31.49 -8.35 15.06
N ASN A 244 -31.74 -7.55 14.03
CA ASN A 244 -33.04 -7.40 13.37
C ASN A 244 -33.33 -8.48 12.31
N ASP A 245 -32.31 -9.23 11.85
CA ASP A 245 -32.51 -10.41 11.00
C ASP A 245 -32.72 -11.64 11.90
N GLU A 246 -33.95 -11.77 12.40
CA GLU A 246 -34.30 -12.80 13.37
C GLU A 246 -34.23 -14.23 12.78
N ASN A 247 -34.21 -14.39 11.46
CA ASN A 247 -34.37 -15.69 10.80
C ASN A 247 -33.08 -16.37 10.35
N GLY A 248 -31.94 -15.66 10.26
CA GLY A 248 -30.69 -16.18 9.71
C GLY A 248 -29.52 -16.24 10.70
N MET A 249 -28.58 -17.14 10.48
CA MET A 249 -27.27 -17.18 11.14
C MET A 249 -26.16 -17.42 10.11
N ILE A 250 -25.02 -16.73 10.26
CA ILE A 250 -23.82 -17.01 9.46
C ILE A 250 -23.18 -18.28 10.01
N PHE A 251 -23.04 -19.28 9.14
CA PHE A 251 -22.38 -20.54 9.43
C PHE A 251 -21.07 -20.66 8.66
N HIS A 252 -20.00 -20.98 9.39
CA HIS A 252 -18.69 -21.31 8.84
C HIS A 252 -18.51 -22.83 8.85
N CYS A 253 -18.11 -23.39 7.72
CA CYS A 253 -17.88 -24.83 7.61
C CYS A 253 -16.77 -25.30 8.57
N LEU A 254 -17.00 -26.45 9.22
CA LEU A 254 -16.04 -27.08 10.15
C LEU A 254 -15.14 -28.14 9.48
N GLY A 255 -15.21 -28.25 8.15
CA GLY A 255 -14.39 -29.22 7.42
C GLY A 255 -12.92 -28.79 7.43
N ALA A 256 -12.02 -29.77 7.47
CA ALA A 256 -10.58 -29.51 7.35
C ALA A 256 -10.31 -28.65 6.09
N ASP A 257 -9.67 -27.51 6.29
CA ASP A 257 -9.32 -26.51 5.26
C ASP A 257 -10.49 -26.00 4.39
N CYS A 258 -11.73 -26.08 4.89
CA CYS A 258 -12.89 -25.60 4.16
C CYS A 258 -13.29 -24.17 4.55
N GLU A 259 -13.00 -23.20 3.68
CA GLU A 259 -13.35 -21.78 3.89
C GLU A 259 -14.78 -21.41 3.44
N TYR A 260 -15.69 -22.37 3.37
CA TYR A 260 -17.06 -22.10 2.91
C TYR A 260 -17.89 -21.42 4.00
N ILE A 261 -18.54 -20.31 3.65
CA ILE A 261 -19.40 -19.50 4.52
C ILE A 261 -20.79 -19.43 3.88
N CYS A 262 -21.84 -19.61 4.68
CA CYS A 262 -23.21 -19.52 4.21
C CYS A 262 -24.14 -18.95 5.29
N ILE A 263 -25.28 -18.40 4.87
CA ILE A 263 -26.34 -17.97 5.76
C ILE A 263 -27.35 -19.12 5.83
N VAL A 264 -27.63 -19.58 7.05
CA VAL A 264 -28.52 -20.70 7.33
C VAL A 264 -29.67 -20.22 8.21
N GLU A 265 -30.87 -20.78 8.04
CA GLU A 265 -32.00 -20.45 8.90
C GLU A 265 -31.79 -20.99 10.32
N LYS A 266 -32.25 -20.23 11.32
CA LYS A 266 -32.17 -20.67 12.72
C LYS A 266 -33.09 -21.87 12.95
N GLY A 267 -32.51 -22.98 13.41
CA GLY A 267 -33.24 -24.21 13.72
C GLY A 267 -32.97 -25.37 12.78
N GLU A 268 -32.20 -25.17 11.70
CA GLU A 268 -31.73 -26.29 10.88
C GLU A 268 -30.71 -27.15 11.64
N THR A 269 -31.00 -28.46 11.74
CA THR A 269 -30.11 -29.45 12.38
C THR A 269 -29.32 -30.29 11.38
N GLU A 270 -29.52 -30.06 10.09
CA GLU A 270 -28.92 -30.79 8.98
C GLU A 270 -28.33 -29.81 7.97
N PHE A 271 -27.00 -29.68 7.94
CA PHE A 271 -26.29 -28.93 6.91
C PHE A 271 -25.21 -29.80 6.27
N GLU A 272 -25.16 -29.80 4.94
CA GLU A 272 -24.10 -30.44 4.15
C GLU A 272 -23.37 -29.37 3.35
N CYS A 273 -22.06 -29.22 3.60
CA CYS A 273 -21.25 -28.25 2.88
C CYS A 273 -21.11 -28.65 1.40
N PRO A 274 -21.44 -27.78 0.43
CA PRO A 274 -21.32 -28.09 -0.99
C PRO A 274 -19.86 -28.24 -1.45
N ARG A 275 -18.89 -27.69 -0.71
CA ARG A 275 -17.46 -27.72 -1.06
C ARG A 275 -16.75 -28.98 -0.54
N CYS A 276 -16.91 -29.31 0.75
CA CYS A 276 -16.20 -30.43 1.37
C CYS A 276 -17.09 -31.63 1.72
N LYS A 277 -18.41 -31.55 1.47
CA LYS A 277 -19.42 -32.57 1.81
C LYS A 277 -19.47 -32.95 3.30
N PHE A 278 -18.89 -32.11 4.15
CA PHE A 278 -18.95 -32.30 5.60
C PHE A 278 -20.37 -32.04 6.09
N LYS A 279 -20.85 -32.93 6.96
CA LYS A 279 -22.21 -32.90 7.51
C LYS A 279 -22.15 -32.51 8.97
N CYS A 280 -22.86 -31.47 9.35
CA CYS A 280 -22.93 -31.02 10.74
C CYS A 280 -24.23 -30.27 11.01
N CYS A 281 -24.56 -30.11 12.29
CA CYS A 281 -25.61 -29.20 12.71
C CYS A 281 -25.02 -27.78 12.85
N PRO A 282 -25.53 -26.79 12.10
CA PRO A 282 -24.98 -25.43 12.13
C PRO A 282 -25.25 -24.69 13.45
N SER A 283 -26.26 -25.11 14.23
CA SER A 283 -26.55 -24.54 15.55
C SER A 283 -25.64 -25.04 16.67
N CYS A 284 -25.34 -26.35 16.74
CA CYS A 284 -24.54 -26.94 17.82
C CYS A 284 -23.11 -27.32 17.45
N LYS A 285 -22.78 -27.26 16.14
CA LYS A 285 -21.47 -27.63 15.57
C LYS A 285 -21.07 -29.09 15.79
N GLU A 286 -22.03 -29.95 16.12
CA GLU A 286 -21.86 -31.39 16.26
C GLU A 286 -22.39 -32.13 15.03
N ASP A 287 -22.30 -33.47 15.02
CA ASP A 287 -22.85 -34.30 13.95
C ASP A 287 -24.34 -34.03 13.72
N THR A 288 -24.82 -34.29 12.49
CA THR A 288 -26.23 -34.11 12.13
C THR A 288 -27.14 -34.98 12.97
N HIS A 289 -28.09 -34.36 13.69
CA HIS A 289 -29.00 -35.05 14.60
C HIS A 289 -30.46 -34.78 14.21
N LYS A 290 -31.03 -35.71 13.43
CA LYS A 290 -32.38 -35.56 12.88
C LYS A 290 -33.45 -35.88 13.93
N GLY A 291 -34.27 -34.88 14.26
CA GLY A 291 -35.44 -35.03 15.13
C GLY A 291 -35.18 -34.98 16.65
N SER A 292 -33.97 -34.59 17.06
CA SER A 292 -33.62 -34.28 18.44
C SER A 292 -33.08 -32.86 18.54
N THR A 293 -33.31 -32.20 19.67
CA THR A 293 -32.75 -30.85 19.90
C THR A 293 -31.23 -30.93 20.10
N CYS A 294 -30.54 -29.81 19.92
CA CYS A 294 -29.11 -29.73 20.15
C CYS A 294 -28.72 -30.10 21.60
N GLU A 295 -29.59 -29.81 22.56
CA GLU A 295 -29.39 -30.14 23.98
C GLU A 295 -29.53 -31.63 24.23
N GLU A 296 -30.57 -32.26 23.68
CA GLU A 296 -30.77 -33.71 23.76
C GLU A 296 -29.60 -34.48 23.15
N TYR A 297 -29.07 -34.02 22.01
CA TYR A 297 -27.93 -34.67 21.36
C TYR A 297 -26.65 -34.55 22.20
N LYS A 298 -26.38 -33.38 22.80
CA LYS A 298 -25.24 -33.19 23.70
C LYS A 298 -25.34 -34.07 24.93
N GLN A 299 -26.53 -34.17 25.53
CA GLN A 299 -26.76 -35.01 26.69
C GLN A 299 -26.59 -36.50 26.35
N TRP A 300 -27.16 -36.95 25.23
CA TRP A 300 -26.96 -38.31 24.71
C TRP A 300 -25.48 -38.63 24.48
N LYS A 301 -24.72 -37.69 23.89
CA LYS A 301 -23.28 -37.87 23.65
C LYS A 301 -22.51 -37.99 24.97
N LYS A 302 -22.84 -37.17 25.97
CA LYS A 302 -22.23 -37.22 27.31
C LYS A 302 -22.52 -38.55 28.01
N GLU A 303 -23.78 -38.96 28.05
CA GLU A 303 -24.21 -40.21 28.69
C GLU A 303 -23.60 -41.44 28.02
N ASN A 304 -23.50 -41.48 26.68
CA ASN A 304 -22.82 -42.58 26.00
C ASN A 304 -21.30 -42.54 26.17
N SER A 305 -20.69 -41.36 26.20
CA SER A 305 -19.24 -41.25 26.44
C SER A 305 -18.86 -41.72 27.84
N GLU A 306 -19.70 -41.46 28.84
CA GLU A 306 -19.54 -41.96 30.21
C GLU A 306 -19.82 -43.48 30.28
N ALA A 307 -20.84 -43.97 29.58
CA ALA A 307 -21.12 -45.39 29.47
C ALA A 307 -20.00 -46.18 28.78
N ASP A 308 -19.37 -45.63 27.74
CA ASP A 308 -18.24 -46.24 27.04
C ASP A 308 -17.00 -46.32 27.95
N LYS A 309 -16.74 -45.29 28.76
CA LYS A 309 -15.66 -45.32 29.77
C LYS A 309 -15.90 -46.36 30.85
N LEU A 310 -17.13 -46.42 31.39
CA LEU A 310 -17.52 -47.44 32.37
C LEU A 310 -17.41 -48.86 31.81
N PHE A 311 -17.73 -49.04 30.53
CA PHE A 311 -17.58 -50.31 29.83
C PHE A 311 -16.11 -50.70 29.64
N ASP A 312 -15.24 -49.73 29.33
CA ASP A 312 -13.80 -49.94 29.22
C ASP A 312 -13.15 -50.29 30.57
N GLU A 313 -13.54 -49.60 31.64
CA GLU A 313 -13.10 -49.90 33.01
C GLU A 313 -13.55 -51.30 33.46
N LEU A 314 -14.79 -51.70 33.14
CA LEU A 314 -15.29 -53.04 33.43
C LEU A 314 -14.51 -54.12 32.66
N ILE A 315 -14.19 -53.87 31.39
CA ILE A 315 -13.37 -54.76 30.57
C ILE A 315 -11.99 -54.98 31.21
N GLU A 316 -11.36 -53.91 31.71
CA GLU A 316 -10.07 -54.01 32.38
C GLU A 316 -10.15 -54.72 33.74
N GLN A 317 -11.19 -54.46 34.54
CA GLN A 317 -11.38 -55.10 35.84
C GLN A 317 -11.67 -56.60 35.74
N GLU A 318 -12.47 -57.02 34.75
CA GLU A 318 -12.79 -58.44 34.53
C GLU A 318 -11.73 -59.18 33.69
N GLY A 319 -10.63 -58.50 33.34
CA GLY A 319 -9.56 -59.06 32.52
C GLY A 319 -10.00 -59.42 31.10
N MET A 320 -11.05 -58.80 30.57
CA MET A 320 -11.49 -59.01 29.21
C MET A 320 -10.63 -58.18 28.25
N LEU A 321 -10.53 -58.62 26.99
CA LEU A 321 -9.78 -57.92 25.96
C LEU A 321 -10.65 -57.70 24.74
N LYS A 322 -10.58 -56.49 24.16
CA LYS A 322 -11.25 -56.20 22.89
C LYS A 322 -10.48 -56.80 21.72
N CYS A 323 -11.18 -57.47 20.82
CA CYS A 323 -10.59 -57.94 19.57
C CYS A 323 -10.06 -56.76 18.74
N PRO A 324 -8.82 -56.81 18.21
CA PRO A 324 -8.22 -55.72 17.45
C PRO A 324 -8.90 -55.44 16.09
N GLU A 325 -9.77 -56.34 15.62
CA GLU A 325 -10.42 -56.22 14.31
C GLU A 325 -11.90 -55.85 14.40
N CYS A 326 -12.64 -56.44 15.34
CA CYS A 326 -14.08 -56.19 15.50
C CYS A 326 -14.46 -55.42 16.77
N GLY A 327 -13.52 -55.21 17.70
CA GLY A 327 -13.77 -54.54 18.98
C GLY A 327 -14.62 -55.35 19.98
N ALA A 328 -15.03 -56.58 19.65
CA ALA A 328 -15.79 -57.43 20.57
C ALA A 328 -14.98 -57.77 21.82
N ALA A 329 -15.58 -57.67 23.00
CA ALA A 329 -14.96 -58.09 24.26
C ALA A 329 -14.86 -59.63 24.30
N VAL A 330 -13.65 -60.13 24.56
CA VAL A 330 -13.32 -61.55 24.63
C VAL A 330 -12.66 -61.83 25.96
N GLN A 331 -13.16 -62.83 26.68
CA GLN A 331 -12.60 -63.30 27.95
C GLN A 331 -11.81 -64.59 27.75
N ARG A 332 -10.69 -64.75 28.46
CA ARG A 332 -9.90 -65.99 28.45
C ARG A 332 -10.51 -67.00 29.43
N ILE A 333 -10.89 -68.18 28.92
CA ILE A 333 -11.50 -69.25 29.72
C ILE A 333 -10.42 -70.17 30.33
N SER A 334 -9.37 -70.55 29.58
CA SER A 334 -8.25 -71.35 30.12
C SER A 334 -7.03 -71.47 29.20
N GLY A 335 -5.83 -71.56 29.80
CA GLY A 335 -4.68 -72.34 29.31
C GLY A 335 -3.82 -71.77 28.16
N CYS A 336 -4.38 -71.01 27.23
CA CYS A 336 -3.63 -70.49 26.07
C CYS A 336 -3.58 -68.96 26.05
N GLN A 337 -2.41 -68.39 25.75
CA GLN A 337 -2.22 -66.95 25.53
C GLN A 337 -2.71 -66.50 24.14
N TYR A 338 -2.94 -67.44 23.23
CA TYR A 338 -3.44 -67.19 21.89
C TYR A 338 -4.97 -67.27 21.88
N MET A 339 -5.61 -66.15 21.53
CA MET A 339 -7.05 -66.00 21.48
C MET A 339 -7.54 -66.00 20.03
N VAL A 340 -8.69 -66.62 19.81
CA VAL A 340 -9.40 -66.61 18.53
C VAL A 340 -10.72 -65.86 18.71
N CYS A 341 -10.98 -64.87 17.86
CA CYS A 341 -12.22 -64.11 17.94
C CYS A 341 -13.40 -64.88 17.32
N SER A 342 -14.29 -65.39 18.16
CA SER A 342 -15.54 -66.06 17.73
C SER A 342 -16.70 -65.10 17.47
N SER A 343 -16.45 -63.79 17.36
CA SER A 343 -17.50 -62.82 17.08
C SER A 343 -18.12 -63.08 15.70
N PRO A 344 -19.41 -62.75 15.48
CA PRO A 344 -20.04 -62.92 14.17
C PRO A 344 -19.38 -62.08 13.06
N GLN A 345 -18.61 -61.05 13.43
CA GLN A 345 -17.85 -60.21 12.50
C GLN A 345 -16.52 -60.87 12.08
N CYS A 346 -15.85 -61.57 12.99
CA CYS A 346 -14.57 -62.24 12.73
C CYS A 346 -14.70 -63.71 12.34
N GLN A 347 -15.80 -64.38 12.71
CA GLN A 347 -16.09 -65.80 12.43
C GLN A 347 -14.91 -66.75 12.70
N GLY A 348 -14.10 -66.49 13.74
CA GLY A 348 -12.94 -67.31 14.09
C GLY A 348 -11.68 -67.07 13.25
N ARG A 349 -11.64 -66.04 12.39
CA ARG A 349 -10.50 -65.76 11.48
C ARG A 349 -9.42 -64.89 12.10
N THR A 350 -9.72 -64.20 13.20
CA THR A 350 -8.80 -63.27 13.84
C THR A 350 -8.15 -63.92 15.05
N TYR A 351 -6.82 -64.09 14.97
CA TYR A 351 -5.97 -64.56 16.04
C TYR A 351 -5.32 -63.36 16.71
N PHE A 352 -5.25 -63.32 18.03
CA PHE A 352 -4.57 -62.25 18.76
C PHE A 352 -4.03 -62.77 20.09
N CYS A 353 -2.98 -62.14 20.61
CA CYS A 353 -2.42 -62.52 21.90
C CYS A 353 -3.19 -61.83 23.04
N TYR A 354 -3.58 -62.60 24.06
CA TYR A 354 -4.25 -62.10 25.26
C TYR A 354 -3.36 -61.15 26.06
N ASP A 355 -2.05 -61.40 26.09
CA ASP A 355 -1.13 -60.66 26.97
C ASP A 355 -0.79 -59.28 26.44
N CYS A 356 -0.62 -59.13 25.13
CA CYS A 356 -0.25 -57.87 24.50
C CYS A 356 -1.37 -57.23 23.66
N GLY A 357 -2.44 -57.97 23.35
CA GLY A 357 -3.58 -57.49 22.55
C GLY A 357 -3.31 -57.35 21.05
N ILE A 358 -2.14 -57.79 20.56
CA ILE A 358 -1.73 -57.64 19.17
C ILE A 358 -2.36 -58.73 18.29
N LYS A 359 -2.82 -58.34 17.09
CA LYS A 359 -3.30 -59.25 16.04
C LYS A 359 -2.15 -60.11 15.51
N LEU A 360 -2.37 -61.40 15.40
CA LEU A 360 -1.43 -62.39 14.91
C LEU A 360 -1.71 -62.74 13.45
N ALA A 361 -0.66 -63.07 12.71
CA ALA A 361 -0.75 -63.44 11.30
C ALA A 361 -1.42 -64.82 11.07
N GLY A 362 -1.47 -65.66 12.11
CA GLY A 362 -2.07 -66.99 12.07
C GLY A 362 -2.17 -67.60 13.47
N ASP A 363 -2.64 -68.84 13.52
CA ASP A 363 -2.77 -69.57 14.77
C ASP A 363 -1.38 -69.80 15.41
N HIS A 364 -1.23 -69.40 16.68
CA HIS A 364 0.04 -69.47 17.43
C HIS A 364 1.25 -68.78 16.77
N ALA A 365 1.04 -67.77 15.92
CA ALA A 365 2.15 -67.09 15.25
C ALA A 365 3.07 -66.36 16.27
N PRO A 366 4.40 -66.46 16.12
CA PRO A 366 5.35 -65.77 16.99
C PRO A 366 5.22 -64.25 16.81
N HIS A 367 5.33 -63.52 17.91
CA HIS A 367 5.30 -62.06 17.94
C HIS A 367 6.12 -61.56 19.12
N ASP A 368 6.54 -60.29 19.07
CA ASP A 368 7.19 -59.63 20.21
C ASP A 368 6.13 -59.29 21.27
N CYS A 369 6.04 -60.14 22.30
CA CYS A 369 5.00 -60.03 23.32
C CYS A 369 5.44 -59.13 24.48
N LYS A 370 4.82 -57.95 24.59
CA LYS A 370 4.93 -57.07 25.77
C LYS A 370 3.64 -57.17 26.59
N PRO A 371 3.66 -57.84 27.75
CA PRO A 371 2.44 -58.07 28.53
C PRO A 371 1.90 -56.75 29.12
N ARG A 372 0.61 -56.48 28.91
CA ARG A 372 -0.10 -55.31 29.46
C ARG A 372 -0.27 -55.36 30.99
N TRP A 373 -0.22 -56.54 31.60
CA TRP A 373 -0.79 -56.79 32.94
C TRP A 373 0.22 -57.23 34.02
N LYS A 374 1.55 -57.19 33.78
CA LYS A 374 2.53 -57.51 34.83
C LYS A 374 2.86 -56.30 35.71
N ALA A 375 1.95 -55.98 36.62
CA ALA A 375 2.23 -55.43 37.94
C ALA A 375 1.11 -55.91 38.89
N ASN A 376 1.48 -56.60 39.96
CA ASN A 376 0.60 -57.18 41.00
C ASN A 376 -0.22 -58.42 40.65
N GLN A 377 0.46 -59.57 40.54
CA GLN A 377 -0.08 -60.82 41.11
C GLN A 377 1.06 -61.55 41.83
N GLN A 378 1.09 -61.47 43.17
CA GLN A 378 1.93 -62.36 43.98
C GLN A 378 1.39 -63.79 43.85
N PRO A 379 2.24 -64.82 43.67
CA PRO A 379 1.80 -66.19 43.57
C PRO A 379 1.26 -66.66 44.93
N GLN A 380 -0.01 -67.02 44.99
CA GLN A 380 -0.56 -67.75 46.13
C GLN A 380 0.08 -69.15 46.15
N GLN A 381 0.90 -69.42 47.17
CA GLN A 381 1.45 -70.75 47.41
C GLN A 381 0.34 -71.70 47.88
N PRO A 382 0.41 -73.00 47.53
CA PRO A 382 -0.55 -73.98 48.00
C PRO A 382 -0.34 -74.28 49.50
N GLY A 383 -1.24 -73.77 50.33
CA GLY A 383 -1.30 -74.04 51.76
C GLY A 383 -1.86 -75.43 52.07
N ILE A 384 -1.18 -76.09 52.99
CA ILE A 384 -1.31 -77.48 53.44
C ILE A 384 -2.63 -77.74 54.20
N PHE A 385 -3.13 -78.96 54.05
CA PHE A 385 -4.27 -79.58 54.74
C PHE A 385 -4.17 -79.47 56.27
N GLY A 386 -5.22 -79.01 56.95
CA GLY A 386 -5.36 -79.04 58.42
C GLY A 386 -6.77 -78.61 58.83
N GLY A 387 -7.54 -79.54 59.41
CA GLY A 387 -8.98 -79.40 59.62
C GLY A 387 -9.44 -78.68 60.90
N PHE A 388 -10.75 -78.81 61.12
CA PHE A 388 -11.60 -78.46 62.26
C PHE A 388 -12.25 -77.07 62.30
N GLY A 389 -13.58 -77.08 62.10
CA GLY A 389 -14.51 -76.64 63.14
C GLY A 389 -15.16 -75.25 62.98
N GLY A 390 -16.46 -75.26 62.70
CA GLY A 390 -17.39 -74.45 63.51
C GLY A 390 -17.95 -73.16 62.92
N MET A 391 -19.24 -73.25 62.57
CA MET A 391 -20.31 -72.25 62.74
C MET A 391 -20.28 -71.00 61.85
N GLY A 392 -21.40 -70.82 61.15
CA GLY A 392 -21.55 -69.82 60.10
C GLY A 392 -22.26 -68.54 60.53
N PHE A 393 -22.42 -67.65 59.55
CA PHE A 393 -23.47 -66.63 59.49
C PHE A 393 -23.79 -66.40 58.01
N GLY A 394 -25.08 -66.43 57.69
CA GLY A 394 -25.59 -66.30 56.33
C GLY A 394 -25.46 -64.88 55.80
N ASN A 395 -25.50 -64.75 54.46
CA ASN A 395 -25.83 -63.48 53.83
C ASN A 395 -26.64 -63.68 52.56
N MET A 396 -27.60 -62.76 52.42
CA MET A 396 -28.76 -62.75 51.55
C MET A 396 -28.44 -62.84 50.06
N PHE A 397 -29.25 -63.64 49.36
CA PHE A 397 -29.47 -63.55 47.93
C PHE A 397 -30.10 -62.19 47.57
N ILE A 398 -29.44 -61.42 46.69
CA ILE A 398 -30.09 -60.36 45.91
C ILE A 398 -30.20 -60.87 44.47
N GLN A 399 -31.42 -61.13 44.00
CA GLN A 399 -31.70 -61.46 42.61
C GLN A 399 -31.72 -60.17 41.76
N PRO A 400 -31.01 -60.10 40.62
CA PRO A 400 -31.16 -59.00 39.67
C PRO A 400 -32.42 -59.17 38.80
N GLN A 401 -33.23 -58.11 38.72
CA GLN A 401 -34.41 -58.01 37.85
C GLN A 401 -34.05 -57.89 36.36
N PRO A 402 -34.93 -58.32 35.43
CA PRO A 402 -34.64 -58.33 34.00
C PRO A 402 -34.72 -56.92 33.37
N LEU A 403 -33.66 -56.54 32.64
CA LEU A 403 -33.60 -55.35 31.79
C LEU A 403 -34.55 -55.49 30.58
N ARG A 404 -35.40 -54.48 30.35
CA ARG A 404 -36.33 -54.42 29.21
C ARG A 404 -35.60 -54.24 27.87
N PRO A 405 -36.09 -54.84 26.78
CA PRO A 405 -35.41 -54.79 25.48
C PRO A 405 -35.47 -53.40 24.80
N ARG A 406 -34.33 -53.00 24.22
CA ARG A 406 -34.16 -51.81 23.36
C ARG A 406 -35.09 -51.89 22.14
N LYS A 407 -35.93 -50.87 21.91
CA LYS A 407 -36.69 -50.71 20.66
C LYS A 407 -35.77 -50.23 19.55
N ILE A 408 -35.38 -51.15 18.66
CA ILE A 408 -34.69 -50.82 17.39
C ILE A 408 -35.73 -50.24 16.42
N ARG A 409 -35.63 -48.94 16.10
CA ARG A 409 -36.43 -48.31 15.05
C ARG A 409 -35.86 -48.73 13.69
N ARG A 410 -36.63 -49.54 12.94
CA ARG A 410 -36.28 -50.05 11.60
C ARG A 410 -36.11 -48.89 10.60
N ARG A 411 -34.96 -48.85 9.91
CA ARG A 411 -34.78 -48.08 8.67
C ARG A 411 -35.76 -48.58 7.61
N GLY A 412 -36.67 -47.71 7.15
CA GLY A 412 -37.53 -47.99 6.01
C GLY A 412 -36.70 -48.07 4.72
N LYS A 413 -36.85 -49.18 3.99
CA LYS A 413 -36.35 -49.37 2.62
C LYS A 413 -37.02 -48.35 1.70
N ARG A 414 -36.23 -47.60 0.93
CA ARG A 414 -36.70 -46.88 -0.27
C ARG A 414 -37.22 -47.92 -1.28
N ARG A 415 -38.44 -47.70 -1.77
CA ARG A 415 -38.90 -48.18 -3.07
C ARG A 415 -38.60 -47.11 -4.10
#